data_AF-A0A202DI26-F1
#
_entry.id   AF-A0A202DI26-F1
#
_cell.length_a   1.000
_cell.length_b   1.000
_cell.length_c   1.000
_cell.angle_alpha   90.00
_cell.angle_beta   90.00
_cell.angle_gamma   90.00
#
_symmetry.space_group_name_H-M   'P 1'
#
loop_
_entity.id
_entity.type
_entity.pdbx_description
1 polymer ?
#
loop_
_entity_poly.entity_id
_entity_poly.type
_entity_poly.pdbx_seq_one_letter_code
_entity_poly.pdbx_strand_id
1 'polypeptide(L)'
;MIYKRDNDVVKRRVAGETFLIPVKNKLADMRNIYVLHGAGEFIWDHLDKDTDAIVDGMVDEFEVARDEAERDLEDYLSELLKAELLEEA
;
A
#
# COMPACT_ATOMS: atom_id res chain seq x y z
N MET A 1 12.93 7.06 2.20
CA MET A 1 12.17 6.79 3.46
C MET A 1 11.66 5.36 3.41
N ILE A 2 11.36 4.71 4.54
CA ILE A 2 10.86 3.33 4.55
C ILE A 2 9.52 3.27 5.29
N TYR A 3 8.54 2.60 4.69
CA TYR A 3 7.24 2.32 5.29
C TYR A 3 7.03 0.83 5.45
N LYS A 4 6.41 0.42 6.55
CA LYS A 4 6.09 -0.98 6.86
C LYS A 4 4.60 -1.17 6.98
N ARG A 5 4.15 -2.38 6.65
CA ARG A 5 2.76 -2.80 6.83
C ARG A 5 2.47 -2.95 8.32
N ASP A 6 1.30 -2.50 8.76
CA ASP A 6 0.81 -2.79 10.10
C ASP A 6 0.61 -4.32 10.24
N ASN A 7 1.15 -4.91 11.31
CA ASN A 7 1.12 -6.35 11.55
C ASN A 7 -0.30 -6.90 11.73
N ASP A 8 -1.26 -6.05 12.06
CA ASP A 8 -2.67 -6.42 12.20
C ASP A 8 -3.44 -6.31 10.88
N VAL A 9 -2.78 -6.12 9.73
CA VAL A 9 -3.42 -6.10 8.40
C VAL A 9 -3.20 -7.39 7.63
N VAL A 10 -4.29 -8.01 7.20
CA VAL A 10 -4.28 -9.23 6.38
C VAL A 10 -4.54 -8.88 4.92
N LYS A 11 -3.61 -9.25 4.03
CA LYS A 11 -3.83 -9.28 2.58
C LYS A 11 -4.49 -10.60 2.17
N ARG A 12 -5.60 -10.53 1.44
CA ARG A 12 -6.31 -11.70 0.92
C ARG A 12 -6.71 -11.51 -0.54
N ARG A 13 -6.49 -12.52 -1.38
CA ARG A 13 -6.94 -12.51 -2.78
C ARG A 13 -8.22 -13.31 -2.94
N VAL A 14 -9.27 -12.71 -3.52
CA VAL A 14 -10.57 -13.35 -3.77
C VAL A 14 -11.05 -12.96 -5.16
N ALA A 15 -11.46 -13.95 -5.97
CA ALA A 15 -12.00 -13.73 -7.32
C ALA A 15 -11.12 -12.85 -8.24
N GLY A 16 -9.80 -12.85 -8.02
CA GLY A 16 -8.85 -12.06 -8.80
C GLY A 16 -8.50 -10.71 -8.19
N GLU A 17 -9.31 -10.20 -7.25
CA GLU A 17 -9.10 -8.94 -6.53
C GLU A 17 -8.32 -9.16 -5.23
N THR A 18 -7.55 -8.15 -4.84
CA THR A 18 -6.76 -8.18 -3.61
C THR A 18 -7.41 -7.26 -2.57
N PHE A 19 -7.58 -7.79 -1.36
CA PHE A 19 -8.24 -7.11 -0.24
C PHE A 19 -7.26 -6.92 0.92
N LEU A 20 -7.28 -5.75 1.55
CA LEU A 20 -6.62 -5.49 2.83
C LEU A 20 -7.68 -5.42 3.93
N ILE A 21 -7.46 -6.22 4.97
CA ILE A 21 -8.41 -6.40 6.07
C ILE A 21 -7.67 -6.14 7.38
N PRO A 22 -7.86 -4.98 8.01
CA PRO A 22 -7.39 -4.72 9.37
C PRO A 22 -8.13 -5.62 10.35
N VAL A 23 -7.39 -6.23 11.26
CA VAL A 23 -7.89 -7.17 12.28
C VAL A 23 -7.69 -6.57 13.67
N LYS A 24 -8.07 -5.29 13.84
CA LYS A 24 -7.96 -4.58 15.12
C LYS A 24 -9.15 -4.92 16.03
N ASN A 25 -8.88 -5.13 17.32
CA ASN A 25 -9.89 -5.54 18.33
C ASN A 25 -10.75 -4.37 18.88
N LYS A 26 -10.77 -3.20 18.22
CA LYS A 26 -11.54 -2.05 18.67
C LYS A 26 -12.97 -2.16 18.14
N LEU A 27 -13.94 -2.25 19.06
CA LEU A 27 -15.38 -2.28 18.79
C LEU A 27 -15.92 -1.09 17.97
N ALA A 28 -15.12 -0.02 17.81
CA ALA A 28 -15.44 1.16 17.00
C ALA A 28 -14.95 1.07 15.53
N ASP A 29 -14.05 0.14 15.22
CA ASP A 29 -13.55 -0.07 13.86
C ASP A 29 -14.54 -0.99 13.12
N MET A 30 -15.58 -0.35 12.58
CA MET A 30 -16.38 -0.95 11.52
C MET A 30 -15.43 -1.56 10.48
N ARG A 31 -15.62 -2.84 10.17
CA ARG A 31 -14.79 -3.65 9.24
C ARG A 31 -14.48 -2.89 7.94
N ASN A 32 -13.39 -2.15 7.91
CA ASN A 32 -12.94 -1.45 6.70
C ASN A 32 -12.19 -2.46 5.85
N ILE A 33 -12.80 -2.87 4.73
CA ILE A 33 -12.17 -3.73 3.74
C ILE A 33 -11.74 -2.82 2.60
N TYR A 34 -10.45 -2.80 2.32
CA TYR A 34 -9.87 -2.02 1.22
C TYR A 34 -9.59 -2.94 0.04
N VAL A 35 -9.82 -2.47 -1.17
CA VAL A 35 -9.51 -3.21 -2.40
C VAL A 35 -8.31 -2.58 -3.07
N LEU A 36 -7.34 -3.42 -3.41
CA LEU A 36 -6.12 -3.07 -4.13
C LEU A 36 -6.31 -3.32 -5.63
N HIS A 37 -5.89 -2.36 -6.44
CA HIS A 37 -5.91 -2.47 -7.90
C HIS A 37 -4.58 -1.97 -8.48
N GLY A 38 -4.10 -2.66 -9.52
CA GLY A 38 -2.95 -2.23 -10.32
C GLY A 38 -1.73 -1.85 -9.49
N ALA A 39 -1.27 -0.61 -9.65
CA ALA A 39 -0.10 -0.04 -8.96
C ALA A 39 -0.18 -0.13 -7.43
N GLY A 40 -1.37 -0.07 -6.83
CA GLY A 40 -1.50 -0.20 -5.38
C GLY A 40 -1.04 -1.57 -4.85
N GLU A 41 -1.31 -2.65 -5.59
CA GLU A 41 -0.82 -3.99 -5.22
C GLU A 41 0.70 -4.07 -5.31
N PHE A 42 1.29 -3.48 -6.35
CA PHE A 42 2.74 -3.38 -6.50
C PHE A 42 3.38 -2.66 -5.32
N ILE A 43 2.86 -1.47 -4.98
CA ILE A 43 3.39 -0.66 -3.87
C ILE A 43 3.28 -1.46 -2.56
N TRP A 44 2.11 -2.05 -2.27
CA TRP A 44 1.91 -2.84 -1.05
C TRP A 44 2.89 -4.01 -0.90
N ASP A 45 3.18 -4.70 -2.00
CA ASP A 45 4.12 -5.83 -2.00
C ASP A 45 5.58 -5.39 -1.89
N HIS A 46 5.87 -4.12 -2.20
CA HIS A 46 7.20 -3.51 -2.16
C HIS A 46 7.44 -2.65 -0.92
N LEU A 47 6.47 -2.52 -0.01
CA LEU A 47 6.69 -1.99 1.34
C LEU A 47 7.85 -2.73 2.03
N ASP A 48 8.47 -2.08 3.01
CA ASP A 48 9.77 -2.43 3.61
C ASP A 48 11.02 -2.11 2.76
N LYS A 49 10.84 -1.55 1.56
CA LYS A 49 11.92 -0.96 0.75
C LYS A 49 11.97 0.56 0.92
N ASP A 50 13.09 1.16 0.50
CA ASP A 50 13.15 2.62 0.39
C ASP A 50 12.23 3.11 -0.73
N THR A 51 11.55 4.24 -0.49
CA THR A 51 10.66 4.92 -1.44
C THR A 51 11.28 5.08 -2.82
N ASP A 52 12.56 5.43 -2.92
CA ASP A 52 13.22 5.61 -4.21
C ASP A 52 13.31 4.29 -4.99
N ALA A 53 13.53 3.17 -4.30
CA ALA A 53 13.57 1.85 -4.91
C ALA A 53 12.18 1.37 -5.35
N ILE A 54 11.11 1.81 -4.66
CA ILE A 54 9.73 1.54 -5.09
C ILE A 54 9.41 2.34 -6.35
N VAL A 55 9.78 3.63 -6.39
CA VAL A 55 9.62 4.51 -7.56
C VAL A 55 10.35 3.94 -8.77
N ASP A 56 11.62 3.57 -8.63
CA ASP A 56 12.39 2.98 -9.73
C ASP A 56 11.69 1.71 -10.26
N GLY A 57 11.17 0.87 -9.37
CA GLY A 57 10.39 -0.30 -9.77
C GLY A 57 9.06 0.03 -10.45
N MET A 58 8.39 1.12 -10.06
CA MET A 58 7.16 1.57 -10.74
C MET A 58 7.44 2.11 -12.14
N VAL A 59 8.53 2.87 -12.31
CA VAL A 59 8.98 3.35 -13.62
C VAL A 59 9.27 2.18 -14.55
N ASP A 60 9.95 1.15 -14.05
CA ASP A 60 10.31 -0.03 -14.85
C ASP A 60 9.09 -0.92 -15.18
N GLU A 61 8.20 -1.17 -14.22
CA GLU A 61 7.04 -2.07 -14.38
C GLU A 61 5.90 -1.45 -15.19
N PHE A 62 5.65 -0.15 -14.99
CA PHE A 62 4.49 0.53 -15.58
C PHE A 62 4.87 1.48 -16.72
N GLU A 63 6.16 1.62 -17.06
CA GLU A 63 6.69 2.51 -18.10
C GLU A 63 6.22 3.98 -17.96
N VAL A 64 6.05 4.43 -16.71
CA VAL A 64 5.62 5.79 -16.35
C VAL A 64 6.80 6.72 -16.11
N ALA A 65 6.56 8.03 -16.15
CA ALA A 65 7.60 9.00 -15.79
C ALA A 65 7.91 8.94 -14.28
N ARG A 66 9.16 9.18 -13.90
CA ARG A 66 9.59 9.13 -12.49
C ARG A 66 8.78 10.07 -11.60
N ASP A 67 8.50 11.28 -12.07
CA ASP A 67 7.74 12.27 -11.31
C ASP A 67 6.26 11.88 -11.15
N GLU A 68 5.71 11.10 -12.09
CA GLU A 68 4.38 10.50 -11.97
C GLU A 68 4.39 9.38 -10.94
N ALA A 69 5.37 8.46 -11.01
CA ALA A 69 5.53 7.39 -10.03
C ALA A 69 5.75 7.92 -8.60
N GLU A 70 6.53 8.99 -8.44
CA GLU A 70 6.75 9.64 -7.14
C GLU A 70 5.45 10.18 -6.55
N ARG A 71 4.65 10.91 -7.36
CA ARG A 71 3.35 11.44 -6.92
C ARG A 71 2.36 10.33 -6.57
N ASP A 72 2.27 9.32 -7.43
CA ASP A 72 1.38 8.18 -7.23
C ASP A 72 1.76 7.41 -5.96
N LEU A 73 3.06 7.22 -5.71
CA LEU A 73 3.54 6.59 -4.49
C LEU A 73 3.20 7.43 -3.25
N GLU A 74 3.47 8.74 -3.29
CA GLU A 74 3.21 9.65 -2.16
C GLU A 74 1.70 9.69 -1.81
N ASP A 75 0.84 9.86 -2.81
CA ASP A 75 -0.61 9.84 -2.64
C ASP A 75 -1.07 8.51 -2.05
N TYR A 76 -0.52 7.40 -2.55
CA TYR A 76 -0.90 6.07 -2.06
C TYR A 76 -0.47 5.82 -0.61
N LEU A 77 0.77 6.17 -0.24
CA LEU A 77 1.25 6.07 1.13
C LEU A 77 0.46 6.96 2.09
N SER A 78 0.08 8.17 1.65
CA SER A 78 -0.76 9.09 2.42
C SER A 78 -2.13 8.48 2.74
N GLU A 79 -2.79 7.86 1.77
CA GLU A 79 -4.08 7.21 1.98
C GLU A 79 -3.97 6.00 2.92
N LEU A 80 -2.92 5.18 2.78
CA LEU A 80 -2.71 4.03 3.64
C LEU A 80 -2.32 4.42 5.08
N LEU A 81 -1.58 5.52 5.28
CA LEU A 81 -1.29 6.10 6.60
C LEU A 81 -2.57 6.59 7.28
N LYS A 82 -3.43 7.33 6.56
CA LYS A 82 -4.72 7.81 7.09
C LYS A 82 -5.66 6.66 7.48
N ALA A 83 -5.57 5.55 6.74
CA ALA A 83 -6.31 4.33 7.02
C ALA A 83 -5.67 3.47 8.13
N GLU A 84 -4.56 3.91 8.73
CA GLU A 84 -3.79 3.19 9.75
C GLU A 84 -3.38 1.76 9.30
N LEU A 85 -3.04 1.60 8.02
CA LEU A 85 -2.65 0.32 7.41
C LEU A 85 -1.12 0.13 7.36
N LEU A 86 -0.37 1.19 7.62
CA LEU A 86 1.09 1.19 7.61
C LEU A 86 1.67 2.21 8.58
N GLU A 87 2.94 2.01 8.88
CA GLU A 87 3.74 2.79 9.82
C GLU A 87 5.06 3.21 9.15
N GLU A 88 5.58 4.38 9.53
CA GLU A 88 6.91 4.83 9.12
C GLU A 88 7.98 4.15 9.98
N ALA A 89 9.06 3.67 9.36
CA ALA A 89 10.09 2.82 9.98
C ALA A 89 11.26 3.60 10.60
#